data_AF-A0A2V5KQA5-F1
#
_entry.id   AF-A0A2V5KQA5-F1
#
_cell.length_a   1.000
_cell.length_b   1.000
_cell.length_c   1.000
_cell.angle_alpha   90.00
_cell.angle_beta   90.00
_cell.angle_gamma   90.00
#
_symmetry.space_group_name_H-M   'P 1'
#
loop_
_entity.id
_entity.type
_entity.pdbx_description
1 polymer ?
#
loop_
_entity_poly.entity_id
_entity_poly.type
_entity_poly.pdbx_seq_one_letter_code
_entity_poly.pdbx_strand_id
1 'polypeptide(L)'
;MKKWRYDSSRDLERTPLDRLRQFPREPDMLVYGLRSIVALIIRGLLRIYNRFEIIGHENLRTNRSLVIVANHCSHLDTLCLLAALPLR
;
A
#
# COMPACT_ATOMS: atom_id res chain seq x y z
N MET A 1 -27.33 -22.71 -14.32
CA MET A 1 -26.78 -21.78 -13.31
C MET A 1 -25.34 -22.17 -13.01
N LYS A 2 -24.38 -21.24 -12.97
CA LYS A 2 -23.00 -21.55 -12.54
C LYS A 2 -23.03 -21.96 -11.06
N LYS A 3 -22.39 -23.07 -10.72
CA LYS A 3 -22.28 -23.57 -9.34
C LYS A 3 -21.42 -22.57 -8.54
N TRP A 4 -22.02 -21.86 -7.59
CA TRP A 4 -21.28 -20.94 -6.72
C TRP A 4 -20.42 -21.76 -5.74
N ARG A 5 -19.15 -21.38 -5.60
CA ARG A 5 -18.20 -22.00 -4.68
C ARG A 5 -17.59 -20.91 -3.81
N TYR A 6 -17.69 -21.09 -2.50
CA TYR A 6 -17.02 -20.23 -1.52
C TYR A 6 -15.64 -20.81 -1.22
N ASP A 7 -14.60 -20.02 -1.46
CA ASP A 7 -13.25 -20.33 -1.01
C ASP A 7 -12.85 -19.29 0.04
N SER A 8 -12.32 -19.76 1.17
CA SER A 8 -11.76 -18.94 2.25
C SER A 8 -10.58 -18.10 1.75
N SER A 9 -10.21 -17.07 2.52
CA SER A 9 -9.02 -16.29 2.20
C SER A 9 -7.77 -17.17 2.33
N ARG A 10 -6.89 -17.12 1.32
CA ARG A 10 -5.72 -18.03 1.19
C ARG A 10 -4.70 -17.89 2.33
N ASP A 11 -4.79 -16.79 3.08
CA ASP A 11 -3.94 -16.47 4.22
C ASP A 11 -4.33 -17.21 5.52
N LEU A 12 -5.58 -17.71 5.64
CA LEU A 12 -6.04 -18.42 6.84
C LEU A 12 -5.42 -19.82 7.01
N GLU A 13 -5.16 -20.51 5.90
CA GLU A 13 -4.81 -21.93 5.89
C GLU A 13 -3.30 -22.19 5.79
N ARG A 14 -2.49 -21.14 5.61
CA ARG A 14 -1.05 -21.24 5.36
C ARG A 14 -0.22 -20.85 6.58
N THR A 15 0.88 -21.56 6.79
CA THR A 15 1.85 -21.19 7.83
C THR A 15 2.53 -19.85 7.49
N PRO A 16 2.97 -19.07 8.49
CA PRO A 16 3.62 -17.77 8.24
C PRO A 16 4.86 -17.88 7.34
N LEU A 17 5.61 -18.97 7.46
CA LEU A 17 6.80 -19.26 6.65
C LEU A 17 6.45 -19.51 5.19
N ASP A 18 5.38 -20.26 4.91
CA ASP A 18 4.91 -20.49 3.54
C ASP A 18 4.37 -19.22 2.91
N ARG A 19 3.67 -18.38 3.70
CA ARG A 19 3.25 -17.05 3.26
C ARG A 19 4.43 -16.17 2.89
N LEU A 20 5.55 -16.21 3.61
CA LEU A 20 6.78 -15.46 3.28
C LEU A 20 7.43 -15.87 1.95
N ARG A 21 7.24 -17.12 1.52
CA ARG A 21 7.85 -17.68 0.29
C ARG A 21 7.02 -17.47 -0.99
N GLN A 22 5.79 -16.96 -0.87
CA GLN A 22 4.89 -16.78 -2.02
C GLN A 22 5.35 -15.66 -2.98
N PHE A 23 5.38 -15.99 -4.27
CA PHE A 23 5.57 -15.05 -5.39
C PHE A 23 4.52 -15.27 -6.49
N PRO A 24 3.92 -14.21 -7.06
CA PRO A 24 4.04 -12.81 -6.66
C PRO A 24 3.50 -12.59 -5.23
N ARG A 25 4.08 -11.62 -4.52
CA ARG A 25 3.78 -11.38 -3.11
C ARG A 25 2.39 -10.78 -2.96
N GLU A 26 1.42 -11.60 -2.56
CA GLU A 26 0.08 -11.15 -2.18
C GLU A 26 0.11 -10.82 -0.68
N PRO A 27 -0.12 -9.56 -0.27
CA PRO A 27 -0.17 -9.21 1.14
C PRO A 27 -1.41 -9.83 1.81
N ASP A 28 -1.23 -10.40 3.00
CA ASP A 28 -2.33 -10.90 3.82
C ASP A 28 -3.25 -9.75 4.27
N MET A 29 -4.49 -10.05 4.67
CA MET A 29 -5.46 -9.01 5.04
C MET A 29 -4.98 -8.13 6.20
N LEU A 30 -4.30 -8.73 7.19
CA LEU A 30 -3.67 -8.00 8.29
C LEU A 30 -2.57 -7.04 7.81
N VAL A 31 -1.77 -7.46 6.83
CA VAL A 31 -0.69 -6.64 6.28
C VAL A 31 -1.25 -5.47 5.50
N TYR A 32 -2.33 -5.66 4.73
CA TYR A 32 -3.05 -4.57 4.08
C TYR A 32 -3.60 -3.56 5.10
N GLY A 33 -4.31 -4.05 6.13
CA GLY A 33 -4.85 -3.20 7.18
C GLY A 33 -3.78 -2.37 7.89
N LEU A 34 -2.69 -3.01 8.31
CA LEU A 34 -1.57 -2.32 8.97
C LEU A 34 -0.91 -1.29 8.05
N ARG A 35 -0.68 -1.61 6.77
CA ARG A 35 -0.12 -0.66 5.79
C ARG A 35 -1.01 0.55 5.61
N SER A 36 -2.31 0.35 5.49
CA SER A 36 -3.27 1.45 5.35
C SER A 36 -3.32 2.33 6.60
N ILE A 37 -3.33 1.74 7.79
CA ILE A 37 -3.27 2.50 9.07
C ILE A 37 -1.99 3.32 9.16
N VAL A 38 -0.84 2.70 8.90
CA VAL A 38 0.47 3.39 8.96
C VAL A 38 0.55 4.51 7.93
N ALA A 39 0.06 4.28 6.70
CA ALA A 39 0.02 5.30 5.67
C ALA A 39 -0.86 6.49 6.06
N LEU A 40 -2.01 6.25 6.72
CA LEU A 40 -2.87 7.31 7.26
C LEU A 40 -2.18 8.12 8.36
N ILE A 41 -1.50 7.44 9.29
CA ILE A 41 -0.74 8.11 10.36
C ILE A 41 0.34 9.01 9.75
N ILE A 42 1.13 8.49 8.81
CA ILE A 42 2.20 9.25 8.14
C ILE A 42 1.63 10.46 7.40
N ARG A 43 0.53 10.31 6.66
CA ARG A 43 -0.15 11.44 5.99
C ARG A 43 -0.59 12.50 6.97
N GLY A 44 -1.19 12.09 8.09
CA GLY A 44 -1.62 13.00 9.15
C GLY A 44 -0.44 13.79 9.72
N LEU A 45 0.65 13.09 10.07
CA LEU A 45 1.85 13.72 10.61
C LEU A 45 2.49 14.69 9.61
N LEU A 46 2.63 14.29 8.35
CA LEU A 46 3.18 15.15 7.30
C LEU A 46 2.29 16.38 7.06
N ARG A 47 0.97 16.21 7.01
CA ARG A 47 0.03 17.32 6.80
C ARG A 47 0.02 18.29 7.97
N ILE A 48 0.05 17.80 9.21
CA ILE A 48 -0.07 18.64 10.42
C ILE A 48 1.27 19.30 10.76
N TYR A 49 2.35 18.52 10.88
CA TYR A 49 3.64 19.04 11.34
C TYR A 49 4.44 19.73 10.24
N ASN A 50 4.39 19.20 9.01
CA ASN A 50 5.23 19.67 7.90
C ASN A 50 4.45 20.48 6.86
N ARG A 51 3.14 20.68 7.06
CA ARG A 51 2.25 21.33 6.07
C ARG A 51 2.36 20.72 4.67
N PHE A 52 2.56 19.40 4.62
CA PHE A 52 2.80 18.69 3.37
C PHE A 52 1.63 18.86 2.39
N GLU A 53 1.96 19.13 1.13
CA GLU A 53 1.01 19.36 0.04
C GLU A 53 1.37 18.49 -1.15
N ILE A 54 0.34 17.93 -1.79
CA ILE A 54 0.47 17.11 -3.00
C ILE A 54 -0.25 17.86 -4.10
N ILE A 55 0.48 18.28 -5.12
CA ILE A 55 -0.04 18.96 -6.29
C ILE A 55 -0.09 17.96 -7.45
N GLY A 56 -1.19 17.93 -8.20
CA GLY A 56 -1.33 17.07 -9.37
C GLY A 56 -1.60 15.60 -9.05
N HIS A 57 -2.31 15.30 -7.95
CA HIS A 57 -2.65 13.94 -7.53
C HIS A 57 -3.45 13.18 -8.61
N GLU A 58 -4.23 13.89 -9.42
CA GLU A 58 -5.00 13.39 -10.56
C GLU A 58 -4.14 12.74 -11.65
N ASN A 59 -2.83 13.05 -11.72
CA ASN A 59 -1.91 12.43 -12.68
C ASN A 59 -1.58 10.98 -12.31
N LEU A 60 -1.90 10.56 -11.09
CA LEU A 60 -1.50 9.28 -10.54
C LEU A 60 -2.48 8.18 -10.98
N ARG A 61 -2.04 7.34 -11.92
CA ARG A 61 -2.85 6.22 -12.45
C ARG A 61 -2.95 5.11 -11.40
N THR A 62 -4.15 4.84 -10.88
CA THR A 62 -4.38 3.89 -9.78
C THR A 62 -4.69 2.46 -10.21
N ASN A 63 -5.07 2.25 -11.47
CA ASN A 63 -5.61 0.96 -11.95
C ASN A 63 -4.56 -0.05 -12.46
N ARG A 64 -3.27 0.29 -12.44
CA ARG A 64 -2.18 -0.57 -12.97
C ARG A 64 -0.88 -0.35 -12.19
N SER A 65 0.07 -1.28 -12.35
CA SER A 65 1.45 -1.08 -11.88
C SER A 65 2.06 0.17 -12.52
N LEU A 66 2.83 0.91 -11.73
CA LEU A 66 3.45 2.17 -12.14
C LEU A 66 4.90 2.23 -11.65
N VAL A 67 5.74 2.94 -12.40
CA VAL A 67 7.12 3.27 -12.00
C VAL A 67 7.13 4.75 -11.64
N ILE A 68 7.50 5.07 -10.40
CA ILE A 68 7.68 6.46 -9.95
C ILE A 68 9.16 6.80 -10.06
N VAL A 69 9.46 7.95 -10.66
CA VAL A 69 10.79 8.53 -10.69
C VAL A 69 10.74 9.81 -9.88
N ALA A 70 11.60 9.93 -8.89
CA ALA A 70 11.72 11.10 -8.02
C ALA A 70 13.20 11.43 -7.81
N ASN A 71 13.50 12.71 -7.58
CA ASN A 71 14.80 13.09 -7.04
C ASN A 71 14.94 12.54 -5.61
N HIS A 72 16.19 12.37 -5.15
CA HIS A 72 16.47 11.93 -3.79
C HIS A 72 17.28 12.99 -3.04
N CYS A 73 16.73 13.44 -1.92
CA CYS A 73 17.31 14.41 -1.02
C CYS A 73 17.42 13.86 0.40
N SER A 74 16.48 13.00 0.83
CA SER A 74 16.41 12.56 2.22
C SER A 74 15.67 11.23 2.43
N HIS A 75 15.81 10.63 3.61
CA HIS A 75 14.99 9.49 4.01
C HIS A 75 13.48 9.79 4.04
N LEU A 76 13.11 11.06 4.21
CA LEU A 76 11.72 11.50 4.28
C LEU A 76 11.03 11.41 2.91
N ASP A 77 11.79 11.35 1.80
CA ASP A 77 11.27 11.23 0.44
C ASP A 77 10.38 9.98 0.29
N THR A 78 10.80 8.86 0.89
CA THR A 78 10.01 7.62 0.88
C THR A 78 8.66 7.79 1.55
N LEU A 79 8.59 8.56 2.63
CA LEU A 79 7.35 8.85 3.35
C LEU A 79 6.45 9.81 2.54
N CYS A 80 7.04 10.80 1.88
CA CYS A 80 6.32 11.68 0.96
C CYS A 80 5.71 10.91 -0.21
N LEU A 81 6.47 9.99 -0.81
CA LEU A 81 5.96 9.12 -1.88
C LEU A 81 4.83 8.22 -1.38
N LEU A 82 4.98 7.60 -0.21
CA LEU A 82 3.91 6.80 0.41
C LEU A 82 2.63 7.63 0.65
N ALA A 83 2.78 8.88 1.10
CA ALA A 83 1.66 9.79 1.33
C ALA A 83 0.93 10.18 0.03
N ALA A 84 1.64 10.25 -1.09
CA ALA A 84 1.09 10.61 -2.40
C ALA A 84 0.36 9.46 -3.12
N LEU A 85 0.66 8.20 -2.77
CA LEU A 85 0.04 7.02 -3.39
C LEU A 85 -1.39 6.77 -2.88
N PRO A 86 -2.25 6.02 -3.58
CA PRO A 86 -3.55 5.60 -3.03
C PRO A 86 -3.37 4.60 -1.87
N LEU A 87 -4.33 4.56 -0.93
CA LEU A 87 -4.40 3.50 0.07
C LEU A 87 -4.80 2.18 -0.62
N ARG A 88 -4.37 1.06 -0.04
CA ARG A 88 -4.65 -0.30 -0.54
C ARG A 88 -5.02 -1.22 0.62
#